data_AF-D5DK72-F1
#
_entry.id   AF-D5DK72-F1
#
_cell.length_a   1.000
_cell.length_b   1.000
_cell.length_c   1.000
_cell.angle_alpha   90.00
_cell.angle_beta   90.00
_cell.angle_gamma   90.00
#
_symmetry.space_group_name_H-M   'P 1'
#
loop_
_entity.id
_entity.type
_entity.pdbx_description
1 polymer ?
#
loop_
_entity_poly.entity_id
_entity_poly.type
_entity_poly.pdbx_seq_one_letter_code
_entity_poly.pdbx_strand_id
1 'polypeptide(L)' 'MNEVGIDISNQTSHVINPEILNNAALVVILCGHAVEYPCVNYLHVKRIHWGFDNPSIAAGTDEGK' A
#
# COMPACT_ATOMS: atom_id res chain seq x y z
N MET A 1 -8.96 10.83 -4.36
CA MET A 1 -7.90 11.53 -5.12
C MET A 1 -8.44 12.56 -6.11
N ASN A 2 -9.64 12.39 -6.68
CA ASN A 2 -10.22 13.37 -7.59
C ASN A 2 -10.41 14.78 -6.96
N GLU A 3 -10.67 14.85 -5.64
CA GLU A 3 -10.75 16.13 -4.90
C GLU A 3 -9.49 17.00 -5.05
N VAL A 4 -8.31 16.38 -5.21
CA VAL A 4 -7.03 17.05 -5.46
C VAL A 4 -6.61 16.99 -6.93
N GLY A 5 -7.53 16.67 -7.84
CA GLY A 5 -7.28 16.64 -9.29
C GLY A 5 -6.46 15.45 -9.80
N ILE A 6 -6.30 14.39 -9.00
CA ILE A 6 -5.54 13.18 -9.39
C ILE A 6 -6.52 12.03 -9.67
N ASP A 7 -6.56 11.57 -10.92
CA ASP A 7 -7.35 10.42 -11.33
C ASP A 7 -6.56 9.10 -11.12
N ILE A 8 -7.13 8.20 -10.33
CA ILE A 8 -6.61 6.85 -10.09
C ILE A 8 -7.63 5.77 -10.50
N SER A 9 -8.73 6.14 -11.16
CA SER A 9 -9.85 5.23 -11.49
C SER A 9 -9.46 4.07 -12.41
N ASN A 10 -8.40 4.24 -13.19
CA ASN A 10 -7.84 3.19 -14.06
C ASN A 10 -6.87 2.24 -13.33
N GLN A 11 -6.54 2.50 -12.06
CA GLN A 11 -5.74 1.58 -11.25
C GLN A 11 -6.62 0.41 -10.78
N THR A 12 -5.98 -0.73 -10.55
CA THR A 12 -6.67 -1.99 -10.23
C THR A 12 -6.05 -2.64 -9.00
N SER A 13 -6.90 -3.23 -8.16
CA SER A 13 -6.49 -3.90 -6.92
C SER A 13 -5.97 -5.31 -7.22
N HIS A 14 -4.78 -5.62 -6.72
CA HIS A 14 -4.13 -6.90 -6.94
C HIS A 14 -3.44 -7.38 -5.66
N VAL A 15 -3.39 -8.71 -5.49
CA VAL A 15 -2.47 -9.34 -4.55
C VAL A 15 -1.03 -9.19 -5.06
N ILE A 16 -0.06 -9.32 -4.15
CA ILE A 16 1.36 -9.17 -4.49
C ILE A 16 1.76 -10.19 -5.57
N ASN A 17 2.36 -9.70 -6.65
CA ASN A 17 3.00 -10.52 -7.68
C ASN A 17 4.49 -10.69 -7.34
N PRO A 18 4.98 -11.92 -7.05
CA PRO A 18 6.38 -12.18 -6.71
C PRO A 18 7.38 -11.77 -7.79
N GLU A 19 7.01 -11.83 -9.06
CA GLU A 19 7.91 -11.48 -10.17
C GLU A 19 8.17 -9.97 -10.22
N ILE A 20 7.11 -9.16 -10.12
CA ILE A 20 7.23 -7.69 -10.05
C ILE A 20 8.07 -7.31 -8.84
N LEU A 21 7.81 -7.97 -7.72
CA LEU A 21 8.45 -7.70 -6.45
C LEU A 21 9.94 -8.00 -6.46
N ASN A 22 10.33 -9.14 -7.03
CA ASN A 22 11.73 -9.54 -7.15
C ASN A 22 12.51 -8.69 -8.18
N ASN A 23 11.83 -8.00 -9.09
CA ASN A 23 12.50 -7.09 -10.04
C ASN A 23 12.45 -5.63 -9.60
N ALA A 24 11.81 -5.31 -8.47
CA ALA A 24 11.68 -3.96 -7.97
C ALA A 24 13.02 -3.44 -7.40
N ALA A 25 13.35 -2.20 -7.71
CA ALA A 25 14.49 -1.51 -7.09
C ALA A 25 14.18 -1.07 -5.64
N LEU A 26 12.90 -0.80 -5.34
CA LEU A 26 12.43 -0.32 -4.05
C LEU A 26 11.00 -0.82 -3.80
N VAL A 27 10.76 -1.29 -2.58
CA VAL A 27 9.42 -1.61 -2.08
C VAL A 27 9.09 -0.66 -0.93
N VAL A 28 7.96 0.05 -1.07
CA VAL A 28 7.42 0.95 -0.05
C VAL A 28 6.25 0.26 0.64
N ILE A 29 6.38 0.02 1.94
CA ILE A 29 5.32 -0.58 2.77
C ILE A 29 4.57 0.57 3.46
N LEU A 30 3.24 0.60 3.33
CA LEU A 30 2.41 1.72 3.82
C LEU A 30 1.71 1.44 5.18
N CYS A 31 1.59 0.17 5.58
CA CYS A 31 0.91 -0.23 6.81
C CYS A 31 1.81 -1.13 7.66
N GLY A 32 1.80 -0.94 8.97
CA GLY A 32 2.53 -1.76 9.93
C GLY A 32 2.18 -3.25 9.88
N HIS A 33 0.92 -3.60 9.56
CA HIS A 33 0.51 -5.00 9.39
C HIS A 33 1.30 -5.71 8.27
N ALA A 34 1.66 -4.98 7.21
CA ALA A 34 2.47 -5.51 6.11
C ALA A 34 3.98 -5.56 6.44
N VAL A 35 4.42 -4.94 7.53
CA VAL A 35 5.79 -5.05 8.06
C VAL A 35 5.94 -6.30 8.92
N GLU A 36 4.94 -6.63 9.75
CA GLU A 36 4.96 -7.78 10.67
C GLU A 36 4.78 -9.14 9.96
N TYR A 37 4.00 -9.18 8.87
CA TYR A 37 3.82 -10.37 8.04
C TYR A 37 4.29 -10.14 6.60
N PRO A 38 5.61 -10.08 6.37
CA PRO A 38 6.14 -9.91 5.03
C PRO A 38 5.76 -11.13 4.17
N CYS A 39 4.91 -10.94 3.18
CA CYS A 39 4.42 -12.02 2.32
C CYS A 39 5.50 -12.72 1.47
N VAL A 40 6.74 -12.20 1.41
CA VAL A 40 7.83 -12.70 0.57
C VAL A 40 9.19 -12.53 1.27
N ASN A 41 10.18 -13.35 0.92
CA ASN A 41 11.57 -13.19 1.35
C ASN A 41 12.33 -12.32 0.33
N TYR A 42 12.85 -11.18 0.78
CA TYR A 42 13.31 -10.06 -0.05
C TYR A 42 14.84 -9.90 -0.06
N LEU A 43 15.59 -10.97 -0.32
CA LEU A 43 17.05 -10.99 -0.12
C LEU A 43 17.84 -9.89 -0.86
N HIS A 44 17.31 -9.35 -1.97
CA HIS A 44 18.01 -8.38 -2.82
C HIS A 44 17.28 -7.04 -3.02
N VAL A 45 16.11 -6.84 -2.44
CA VAL A 45 15.27 -5.65 -2.71
C VAL A 45 15.34 -4.67 -1.56
N LYS A 46 15.63 -3.39 -1.85
CA LYS A 46 15.60 -2.32 -0.84
C LYS A 46 14.16 -2.10 -0.37
N ARG A 47 13.96 -1.99 0.94
CA ARG A 47 12.65 -1.78 1.56
C ARG A 47 12.65 -0.54 2.43
N ILE A 48 11.55 0.22 2.36
CA ILE A 48 11.26 1.31 3.29
C ILE A 48 9.83 1.16 3.80
N HIS A 49 9.61 1.57 5.04
CA HIS A 49 8.28 1.63 5.65
C HIS A 49 7.90 3.10 5.85
N TRP A 50 6.79 3.51 5.26
CA TRP A 50 6.13 4.78 5.49
C TRP A 50 4.77 4.49 6.11
N GLY A 51 4.74 4.38 7.44
CA GLY A 51 3.53 4.01 8.15
C GLY A 51 2.47 5.10 8.07
N PHE A 52 1.29 4.74 7.58
CA PHE A 52 0.08 5.55 7.64
C PHE A 52 -1.02 4.78 8.36
N ASP A 53 -1.89 5.51 9.05
CA ASP A 53 -3.12 4.95 9.59
C ASP A 53 -4.04 4.54 8.45
N ASN A 54 -4.70 3.38 8.58
CA ASN A 54 -5.62 2.91 7.56
C ASN A 54 -6.88 3.80 7.58
N PRO A 55 -7.15 4.62 6.54
CA PRO A 55 -8.29 5.52 6.52
C PRO A 55 -9.64 4.79 6.53
N SER A 56 -9.68 3.50 6.17
CA SER A 56 -10.91 2.69 6.24
C SER A 56 -11.27 2.24 7.66
N ILE A 57 -10.31 2.32 8.59
CA ILE A 57 -10.50 2.00 10.02
C ILE A 57 -10.56 3.28 10.86
N ALA A 58 -10.14 4.42 10.29
CA ALA A 58 -10.36 5.72 10.90
C ALA A 58 -11.85 5.85 11.19
N ALA A 59 -12.19 5.96 12.48
CA ALA A 59 -13.56 6.11 12.94
C ALA A 59 -14.12 7.42 12.38
N GLY A 60 -14.72 7.33 11.20
CA GLY A 60 -15.58 8.36 10.67
C GLY A 60 -16.91 8.27 11.39
N THR A 61 -17.23 9.30 12.17
CA THR A 61 -18.63 9.69 12.35
C THR A 61 -19.24 9.80 10.96
N ASP A 62 -20.31 9.05 10.70
CA ASP A 62 -21.13 9.15 9.49
C ASP A 62 -21.51 10.61 9.23
N GLU A 63 -20.74 11.31 8.40
CA GLU A 63 -21.15 12.53 7.71
C GLU A 63 -21.38 12.16 6.25
N GLY A 64 -22.46 11.42 6.02
CA GLY A 64 -22.90 10.97 4.71
C GLY A 64 -24.42 10.99 4.60
N LYS A 65 -24.97 12.20 4.49
CA LYS A 65 -26.22 12.46 3.77
C LYS A 65 -25.92 12.61 2.29
#